data_AF-A0A444JW50-F1
#
_entry.id   AF-A0A444JW50-F1
#
_cell.length_a   1.000
_cell.length_b   1.000
_cell.length_c   1.000
_cell.angle_alpha   90.00
_cell.angle_beta   90.00
_cell.angle_gamma   90.00
#
_symmetry.space_group_name_H-M   'P 1'
#
loop_
_entity.id
_entity.type
_entity.pdbx_description
1 polymer ?
#
loop_
_entity_poly.entity_id
_entity_poly.type
_entity_poly.pdbx_seq_one_letter_code
_entity_poly.pdbx_strand_id
1 'polypeptide(L)'
;MSIFFDRHLNDEIDDRKIISIVCGGGLTSSMLAQRMQKFIDESELPYYVMYSGIPSLEDADFLSLYADKIEVVYISPQVHHNYTLAKECMAPFNIPVFKIDGKVFGTMDYRVVVSDALACISQRNKEAE
;
A
#
# COMPACT_ATOMS: atom_id res chain seq x y z
N MET A 1 22.18 -5.63 -2.83
CA MET A 1 21.58 -5.21 -1.55
C MET A 1 20.17 -5.82 -1.43
N SER A 2 20.01 -7.13 -1.68
CA SER A 2 18.74 -7.61 -2.29
C SER A 2 18.22 -8.97 -1.82
N ILE A 3 18.85 -9.64 -0.85
CA ILE A 3 18.38 -10.98 -0.41
C ILE A 3 18.02 -10.97 1.08
N PHE A 4 18.77 -10.22 1.89
CA PHE A 4 18.50 -10.09 3.33
C PHE A 4 17.31 -9.18 3.64
N PHE A 5 17.12 -8.11 2.87
CA PHE A 5 15.97 -7.21 3.02
C PHE A 5 14.68 -7.91 2.61
N ASP A 6 14.72 -8.70 1.54
CA ASP A 6 13.59 -9.50 1.04
C ASP A 6 13.18 -10.61 2.00
N ARG A 7 14.11 -11.31 2.66
CA ARG A 7 13.75 -12.35 3.65
C ARG A 7 13.06 -11.79 4.88
N HIS A 8 13.57 -10.69 5.45
CA HIS A 8 12.92 -10.09 6.63
C HIS A 8 11.56 -9.50 6.30
N LEU A 9 11.40 -8.85 5.14
CA LEU A 9 10.10 -8.39 4.68
C LEU A 9 9.14 -9.55 4.42
N ASN A 10 9.59 -10.66 3.83
CA ASN A 10 8.75 -11.84 3.67
C ASN A 10 8.35 -12.47 5.01
N ASP A 11 9.24 -12.50 6.01
CA ASP A 11 8.93 -12.98 7.36
C ASP A 11 7.97 -12.04 8.11
N GLU A 12 8.02 -10.72 7.87
CA GLU A 12 7.09 -9.74 8.47
C GLU A 12 5.74 -9.66 7.74
N ILE A 13 5.74 -9.84 6.42
CA ILE A 13 4.53 -9.86 5.59
C ILE A 13 3.78 -11.17 5.78
N ASP A 14 4.48 -12.30 5.95
CA ASP A 14 3.89 -13.64 6.19
C ASP A 14 2.70 -13.92 5.24
N ASP A 15 1.58 -14.41 5.78
CA ASP A 15 0.28 -14.58 5.10
C ASP A 15 -0.59 -13.31 5.08
N ARG A 16 -0.08 -12.16 5.52
CA ARG A 16 -0.86 -10.91 5.59
C ARG A 16 -1.07 -10.30 4.21
N LYS A 17 -2.22 -9.64 4.08
CA LYS A 17 -2.57 -8.85 2.90
C LYS A 17 -1.96 -7.45 2.95
N ILE A 18 -1.60 -6.89 1.81
CA ILE A 18 -0.79 -5.67 1.74
C ILE A 18 -1.64 -4.45 1.35
N ILE A 19 -1.49 -3.38 2.14
CA ILE A 19 -1.91 -2.01 1.80
C ILE A 19 -0.66 -1.24 1.42
N SER A 20 -0.53 -0.86 0.15
CA SER A 20 0.69 -0.23 -0.37
C SER A 20 0.54 1.29 -0.46
N ILE A 21 1.51 2.05 0.05
CA ILE A 21 1.58 3.51 -0.07
C ILE A 21 2.77 3.89 -0.95
N VAL A 22 2.48 4.42 -2.14
CA VAL A 22 3.48 4.81 -3.12
C VAL A 22 3.83 6.27 -2.93
N CYS A 23 5.13 6.56 -2.81
CA CYS A 23 5.62 7.87 -2.45
C CYS A 23 6.92 8.25 -3.20
N GLY A 24 7.33 9.51 -3.03
CA GLY A 24 8.59 10.02 -3.58
C GLY A 24 9.85 9.69 -2.76
N GLY A 25 9.80 8.71 -1.84
CA GLY A 25 10.96 8.31 -1.03
C GLY A 25 11.28 9.20 0.19
N GLY A 26 10.27 9.91 0.73
CA GLY A 26 10.44 10.81 1.88
C GLY A 26 10.08 10.22 3.24
N LEU A 27 10.64 10.82 4.32
CA LEU A 27 10.39 10.46 5.73
C LEU A 27 8.90 10.51 6.14
N THR A 28 8.11 11.38 5.53
CA THR A 28 6.68 11.53 5.87
C THR A 28 5.88 10.27 5.57
N SER A 29 6.19 9.59 4.46
CA SER A 29 5.47 8.39 4.04
C SER A 29 5.79 7.20 4.91
N SER A 30 7.04 7.06 5.36
CA SER A 30 7.41 6.00 6.30
C SER A 30 6.75 6.23 7.67
N MET A 31 6.68 7.48 8.15
CA MET A 31 5.96 7.80 9.38
C MET A 31 4.46 7.50 9.28
N LEU A 32 3.82 7.80 8.14
CA LEU A 32 2.41 7.47 7.92
C LEU A 32 2.22 5.94 7.91
N ALA A 33 3.03 5.21 7.14
CA ALA A 33 2.97 3.75 7.07
C ALA A 33 3.16 3.10 8.45
N GLN A 34 4.15 3.55 9.24
CA GLN A 34 4.38 3.04 10.60
C GLN A 34 3.18 3.28 11.53
N ARG A 35 2.53 4.44 11.45
CA ARG A 35 1.34 4.73 12.26
C ARG A 35 0.13 3.90 11.84
N MET A 36 -0.04 3.69 10.53
CA MET A 36 -1.07 2.80 10.00
C MET A 36 -0.81 1.36 10.45
N GLN A 37 0.42 0.86 10.30
CA GLN A 37 0.81 -0.49 10.71
C GLN A 37 0.54 -0.71 12.20
N LYS A 38 1.00 0.22 13.05
CA LYS A 38 0.76 0.15 14.49
C LYS A 38 -0.73 0.06 14.82
N PHE A 39 -1.57 0.86 14.17
CA PHE A 39 -3.01 0.84 14.39
C PHE A 39 -3.66 -0.47 13.93
N ILE A 40 -3.21 -1.02 12.81
CA ILE A 40 -3.67 -2.31 12.27
C ILE A 40 -3.28 -3.45 13.21
N ASP A 41 -2.05 -3.46 13.73
CA ASP A 41 -1.59 -4.45 14.71
C ASP A 41 -2.36 -4.34 16.03
N GLU A 42 -2.57 -3.12 16.55
CA GLU A 42 -3.39 -2.87 17.75
C GLU A 42 -4.85 -3.29 17.56
N SER A 43 -5.32 -3.32 16.31
CA SER A 43 -6.68 -3.76 15.93
C SER A 43 -6.75 -5.23 15.54
N GLU A 44 -5.64 -5.97 15.64
CA GLU A 44 -5.52 -7.40 15.27
C GLU A 44 -5.99 -7.70 13.83
N LEU A 45 -5.78 -6.75 12.92
CA LEU A 45 -6.18 -6.88 11.52
C LEU A 45 -5.10 -7.58 10.69
N PRO A 46 -5.46 -8.45 9.72
CA PRO A 46 -4.52 -9.28 8.97
C PRO A 46 -3.85 -8.53 7.80
N TYR A 47 -3.52 -7.25 8.00
CA TYR A 47 -2.93 -6.40 6.98
C TYR A 47 -1.50 -5.97 7.33
N TYR A 48 -0.70 -5.74 6.31
CA TYR A 48 0.61 -5.15 6.38
C TYR A 48 0.66 -3.88 5.54
N VAL A 49 1.21 -2.79 6.10
CA VAL A 49 1.33 -1.51 5.43
C VAL A 49 2.74 -1.37 4.91
N MET A 50 2.86 -1.46 3.60
CA MET A 50 4.10 -1.26 2.89
C MET A 50 4.15 0.16 2.32
N TYR A 51 5.35 0.72 2.21
CA TYR A 51 5.59 1.92 1.42
C TYR A 51 6.64 1.65 0.36
N SER A 52 6.42 2.18 -0.84
CA SER A 52 7.30 1.95 -1.98
C SER A 52 7.41 3.20 -2.86
N GLY A 53 8.34 3.17 -3.82
CA GLY A 53 8.46 4.19 -4.86
C GLY A 53 7.69 3.80 -6.11
N ILE A 54 7.48 4.77 -7.02
CA ILE A 54 6.90 4.50 -8.35
C ILE A 54 7.65 3.39 -9.11
N PRO A 55 9.00 3.32 -9.10
CA PRO A 55 9.72 2.26 -9.80
C PRO A 55 9.34 0.84 -9.34
N SER A 56 8.90 0.66 -8.09
CA SER A 56 8.47 -0.65 -7.60
C SER A 56 7.19 -1.15 -8.28
N LEU A 57 6.35 -0.25 -8.78
CA LEU A 57 5.14 -0.63 -9.53
C LEU A 57 5.45 -1.10 -10.96
N GLU A 58 6.65 -0.82 -11.46
CA GLU A 58 7.13 -1.20 -12.79
C GLU A 58 8.11 -2.39 -12.71
N ASP A 59 8.54 -2.75 -11.50
CA ASP A 59 9.48 -3.83 -11.24
C ASP A 59 8.75 -5.19 -11.31
N ALA A 60 9.13 -5.99 -12.31
CA ALA A 60 8.51 -7.30 -12.55
C ALA A 60 8.77 -8.30 -11.41
N ASP A 61 9.94 -8.24 -10.77
CA ASP A 61 10.28 -9.15 -9.66
C ASP A 61 9.41 -8.78 -8.45
N PHE A 62 9.30 -7.49 -8.14
CA PHE A 62 8.42 -7.00 -7.08
C PHE A 62 6.95 -7.41 -7.31
N LEU A 63 6.43 -7.18 -8.52
CA LEU A 63 5.05 -7.55 -8.84
C LEU A 63 4.84 -9.06 -8.78
N SER A 64 5.81 -9.86 -9.21
CA SER A 64 5.72 -11.33 -9.14
C SER A 64 5.63 -11.86 -7.71
N LEU A 65 6.22 -11.14 -6.74
CA LEU A 65 6.28 -11.54 -5.33
C LEU A 65 5.10 -11.04 -4.51
N TYR A 66 4.57 -9.85 -4.84
CA TYR A 66 3.64 -9.13 -3.96
C TYR A 66 2.28 -8.83 -4.59
N ALA A 67 2.10 -8.91 -5.90
CA ALA A 67 0.84 -8.48 -6.53
C ALA A 67 -0.39 -9.29 -6.09
N ASP A 68 -0.23 -10.56 -5.77
CA ASP A 68 -1.30 -11.43 -5.23
C ASP A 68 -1.68 -11.10 -3.77
N LYS A 69 -0.76 -10.46 -3.03
CA LYS A 69 -0.97 -10.01 -1.66
C LYS A 69 -1.48 -8.59 -1.57
N ILE A 70 -1.21 -7.73 -2.56
CA ILE A 70 -1.63 -6.34 -2.56
C ILE A 70 -3.14 -6.24 -2.79
N GLU A 71 -3.83 -5.67 -1.81
CA GLU A 71 -5.28 -5.47 -1.87
C GLU A 71 -5.64 -4.07 -2.38
N VAL A 72 -4.79 -3.08 -2.12
CA VAL A 72 -5.02 -1.68 -2.53
C VAL A 72 -3.70 -0.91 -2.58
N VAL A 73 -3.61 0.03 -3.51
CA VAL A 73 -2.49 0.96 -3.67
C VAL A 73 -2.96 2.40 -3.47
N TYR A 74 -2.25 3.14 -2.61
CA TYR A 74 -2.46 4.56 -2.38
C TYR A 74 -1.29 5.38 -2.90
N ILE A 75 -1.57 6.42 -3.68
CA ILE A 75 -0.59 7.36 -4.20
C ILE A 75 -0.54 8.57 -3.27
N SER A 76 0.65 8.88 -2.74
CA SER A 76 0.82 10.05 -1.88
C SER A 76 0.74 11.36 -2.68
N PRO A 77 0.41 12.49 -2.03
CA PRO A 77 0.24 13.79 -2.72
C PRO A 77 1.44 14.23 -3.54
N GLN A 78 2.64 13.83 -3.11
CA GLN A 78 3.91 14.17 -3.77
C GLN A 78 4.02 13.57 -5.17
N VAL A 79 3.37 12.43 -5.42
CA VAL A 79 3.46 11.65 -6.66
C VAL A 79 2.10 11.46 -7.33
N HIS A 80 1.10 12.29 -7.00
CA HIS A 80 -0.24 12.23 -7.61
C HIS A 80 -0.24 12.31 -9.15
N HIS A 81 0.78 12.92 -9.75
CA HIS A 81 0.93 12.99 -11.20
C HIS A 81 1.18 11.60 -11.82
N ASN A 82 1.72 10.65 -11.07
CA ASN A 82 1.91 9.26 -11.51
C ASN A 82 0.67 8.37 -11.31
N TYR A 83 -0.46 8.91 -10.86
CA TYR A 83 -1.67 8.11 -10.62
C TYR A 83 -2.13 7.32 -11.84
N THR A 84 -2.08 7.93 -13.03
CA THR A 84 -2.48 7.26 -14.27
C THR A 84 -1.56 6.07 -14.54
N LEU A 85 -0.24 6.26 -14.44
CA LEU A 85 0.75 5.20 -14.59
C LEU A 85 0.51 4.07 -13.58
N ALA A 86 0.35 4.40 -12.30
CA ALA A 86 0.11 3.41 -11.26
C ALA A 86 -1.16 2.60 -11.54
N LYS A 87 -2.23 3.26 -12.00
CA LYS A 87 -3.49 2.58 -12.37
C LYS A 87 -3.28 1.62 -13.55
N GLU A 88 -2.51 2.01 -14.55
CA GLU A 88 -2.17 1.17 -15.71
C GLU A 88 -1.33 -0.04 -15.30
N CYS A 89 -0.31 0.14 -14.44
CA CYS A 89 0.52 -0.95 -13.92
C CYS A 89 -0.27 -1.95 -13.07
N MET A 90 -1.27 -1.47 -12.30
CA MET A 90 -2.05 -2.31 -11.38
C MET A 90 -3.28 -2.96 -12.01
N ALA A 91 -3.75 -2.46 -13.16
CA ALA A 91 -4.94 -2.97 -13.85
C ALA A 91 -4.87 -4.47 -14.20
N PRO A 92 -3.75 -5.05 -14.68
CA PRO A 92 -3.65 -6.48 -14.96
C PRO A 92 -3.88 -7.38 -13.75
N PHE A 93 -3.66 -6.86 -12.54
CA PHE A 93 -3.81 -7.58 -11.28
C PHE A 93 -5.16 -7.30 -10.58
N ASN A 94 -6.01 -6.47 -11.19
CA ASN A 94 -7.28 -6.02 -10.59
C ASN A 94 -7.10 -5.38 -9.20
N ILE A 95 -5.98 -4.65 -9.03
CA ILE A 95 -5.66 -3.93 -7.79
C ILE A 95 -6.14 -2.48 -7.93
N PRO A 96 -7.01 -2.00 -7.04
CA PRO A 96 -7.48 -0.62 -7.07
C PRO A 96 -6.39 0.36 -6.63
N VAL A 97 -6.36 1.53 -7.27
CA VAL A 97 -5.42 2.61 -7.00
C VAL A 97 -6.19 3.87 -6.60
N PHE A 98 -5.81 4.50 -5.49
CA PHE A 98 -6.41 5.74 -4.99
C PHE A 98 -5.38 6.82 -4.70
N LYS A 99 -5.84 8.06 -4.56
CA LYS A 99 -5.02 9.20 -4.16
C LYS A 99 -5.28 9.51 -2.69
N ILE A 100 -4.23 9.70 -1.90
CA ILE A 100 -4.38 10.21 -0.53
C ILE A 100 -4.58 11.72 -0.61
N ASP A 101 -5.61 12.25 0.03
CA ASP A 101 -5.82 13.69 0.09
C ASP A 101 -4.62 14.42 0.76
N GLY A 102 -4.25 15.58 0.21
CA GLY A 102 -3.11 16.36 0.69
C GLY A 102 -3.23 16.80 2.15
N LYS A 103 -4.45 17.10 2.62
CA LYS A 103 -4.72 17.46 4.01
C LYS A 103 -4.62 16.25 4.91
N VAL A 104 -5.16 15.10 4.51
CA VAL A 104 -5.06 13.83 5.27
C VAL A 104 -3.58 13.44 5.44
N PHE A 105 -2.80 13.50 4.37
CA PHE A 105 -1.36 13.21 4.41
C PHE A 105 -0.60 14.23 5.27
N GLY A 106 -0.87 15.53 5.09
CA GLY A 106 -0.19 16.61 5.81
C GLY A 106 -0.52 16.66 7.31
N THR A 107 -1.71 16.24 7.70
CA THR A 107 -2.12 16.10 9.11
C THR A 107 -1.76 14.75 9.71
N MET A 108 -1.20 13.83 8.91
CA MET A 108 -0.92 12.44 9.27
C MET A 108 -2.13 11.71 9.87
N ASP A 109 -3.32 11.94 9.30
CA ASP A 109 -4.55 11.28 9.73
C ASP A 109 -4.63 9.85 9.15
N TYR A 110 -3.82 8.97 9.73
CA TYR A 110 -3.70 7.57 9.32
C TYR A 110 -5.01 6.77 9.50
N ARG A 111 -5.90 7.20 10.40
CA ARG A 111 -7.16 6.50 10.67
C ARG A 111 -8.11 6.61 9.48
N VAL A 112 -8.17 7.78 8.86
CA VAL A 112 -8.97 7.99 7.64
C VAL A 112 -8.44 7.09 6.52
N VAL A 113 -7.12 7.02 6.33
CA VAL A 113 -6.51 6.18 5.28
C VAL A 113 -6.78 4.69 5.52
N VAL A 114 -6.62 4.20 6.75
CA VAL A 114 -6.91 2.79 7.08
C VAL A 114 -8.41 2.50 6.90
N SER A 115 -9.29 3.37 7.40
CA SER A 115 -10.73 3.17 7.27
C SER A 115 -11.19 3.10 5.81
N ASP A 116 -10.63 3.97 4.96
CA ASP A 116 -10.90 3.97 3.51
C ASP A 116 -10.40 2.67 2.85
N ALA A 117 -9.19 2.24 3.21
CA ALA A 117 -8.61 0.99 2.70
C ALA A 117 -9.49 -0.22 3.05
N LEU A 118 -9.89 -0.35 4.32
CA LEU A 118 -10.75 -1.44 4.77
C LEU A 118 -12.12 -1.44 4.10
N ALA A 119 -12.71 -0.25 3.88
CA ALA A 119 -13.98 -0.12 3.19
C ALA A 119 -13.86 -0.60 1.72
N CYS A 120 -12.80 -0.20 1.03
CA CYS A 120 -12.54 -0.64 -0.34
C CYS A 120 -12.35 -2.17 -0.42
N ILE A 121 -11.52 -2.74 0.46
CA ILE A 121 -11.27 -4.18 0.49
C ILE A 121 -12.55 -4.96 0.78
N SER A 122 -13.36 -4.50 1.74
CA SER A 122 -14.64 -5.13 2.07
C SER A 122 -15.64 -5.09 0.91
N GLN A 123 -15.69 -3.99 0.14
CA GLN A 123 -16.55 -3.89 -1.03
C GLN A 123 -16.11 -4.86 -2.13
N ARG A 124 -14.81 -4.91 -2.44
CA ARG A 124 -14.26 -5.81 -3.45
C ARG A 124 -14.52 -7.28 -3.14
N ASN A 125 -14.40 -7.68 -1.88
CA ASN A 125 -14.66 -9.06 -1.46
C ASN A 125 -16.14 -9.45 -1.64
N LYS A 126 -17.08 -8.51 -1.48
CA LYS A 126 -18.51 -8.76 -1.71
C LYS A 126 -18.88 -8.87 -3.19
N GLU A 127 -18.11 -8.26 -4.08
CA GLU A 127 -18.32 -8.34 -5.53
C GLU A 127 -17.74 -9.63 -6.13
N ALA A 128 -16.88 -10.33 -5.38
CA ALA A 128 -16.24 -11.58 -5.80
C ALA A 128 -17.02 -12.85 -5.37
N GLU A 129 -18.03 -12.72 -4.49
CA GLU A 129 -18.98 -13.78 -4.08
C GLU A 129 -20.24 -13.80 -4.94
#